data_AF-A0A936WAX1-F1
#
_entry.id   AF-A0A936WAX1-F1
#
_cell.length_a   1.000
_cell.length_b   1.000
_cell.length_c   1.000
_cell.angle_alpha   90.00
_cell.angle_beta   90.00
_cell.angle_gamma   90.00
#
_symmetry.space_group_name_H-M   'P 1'
#
loop_
_entity.id
_entity.type
_entity.pdbx_description
1 polymer ?
#
loop_
_entity_poly.entity_id
_entity_poly.type
_entity_poly.pdbx_seq_one_letter_code
_entity_poly.pdbx_strand_id
1 'polypeptide(L)'
;MVIYFIVFLPAALVLLEFLLFLRDRGLPRVIFHIVEFISIIVLPVSFLKDDLGEINQCCGNTAFFSPEHRASLYVLIVLCTSAYAVGTLRRRVLPPLPEVLLNCLLIVGIVLNMAMAVHQKDDDLDGILSIFHIPIILLFLMMLVRNHRLFLAQAETHRGRNMLEHRCWQLLHASPWAKYPLLLVLCVPVLAVLAGLLMLFGQKPDSFIRAFTDTYRHGLSQLDHECAGVVCGGHYLCTVAARGHASVVHPERLGVRGGETIICNRQLLVANAFEELVEQRFPRLHRVIRRNYDRVGEQVERHYQLLDHKWVSDLVHVAMKPLEWFFVLVLYTFDRHPERRIAVQYLSVNERRCIADQLAQRP
;
A
#
# COMPACT_ATOMS: atom_id res chain seq x y z
N MET A 1 9.49 -16.28 -15.11
CA MET A 1 9.60 -15.99 -16.56
C MET A 1 8.25 -15.63 -17.20
N VAL A 2 7.18 -16.41 -17.00
CA VAL A 2 5.84 -16.12 -17.56
C VAL A 2 5.22 -14.81 -17.05
N ILE A 3 5.33 -14.53 -15.74
CA ILE A 3 4.84 -13.28 -15.13
C ILE A 3 5.54 -12.06 -15.74
N TYR A 4 6.87 -12.11 -15.89
CA TYR A 4 7.63 -11.05 -16.56
C TYR A 4 7.16 -10.86 -18.01
N PHE A 5 6.84 -11.92 -18.76
CA PHE A 5 6.36 -11.76 -20.13
C PHE A 5 4.97 -11.13 -20.20
N ILE A 6 4.05 -11.54 -19.33
CA ILE A 6 2.68 -11.00 -19.25
C ILE A 6 2.68 -9.52 -18.85
N VAL A 7 3.67 -9.10 -18.05
CA VAL A 7 3.70 -7.77 -17.43
C VAL A 7 4.54 -6.78 -18.25
N PHE A 8 5.71 -7.17 -18.78
CA PHE A 8 6.58 -6.27 -19.55
C PHE A 8 6.19 -6.13 -21.02
N LEU A 9 5.57 -7.15 -21.63
CA LEU A 9 5.14 -7.07 -23.02
C LEU A 9 4.13 -5.94 -23.26
N PRO A 10 3.06 -5.77 -22.44
CA PRO A 10 2.16 -4.62 -22.55
C PRO A 10 2.91 -3.28 -22.49
N ALA A 11 3.84 -3.11 -21.55
CA ALA A 11 4.61 -1.88 -21.42
C ALA A 11 5.43 -1.55 -22.67
N ALA A 12 6.12 -2.56 -23.22
CA ALA A 12 6.88 -2.41 -24.46
C ALA A 12 5.98 -2.09 -25.66
N LEU A 13 4.80 -2.72 -25.74
CA LEU A 13 3.82 -2.46 -26.80
C LEU A 13 3.21 -1.06 -26.70
N VAL A 14 2.95 -0.54 -25.50
CA VAL A 14 2.52 0.86 -25.31
C VAL A 14 3.62 1.82 -25.75
N LEU A 15 4.89 1.55 -25.42
CA LEU A 15 6.00 2.39 -25.86
C LEU A 15 6.12 2.38 -27.39
N LEU A 16 5.99 1.22 -28.02
CA LEU A 16 5.95 1.10 -29.48
C LEU A 16 4.77 1.85 -30.08
N GLU A 17 3.56 1.70 -29.52
CA GLU A 17 2.38 2.45 -29.94
C GLU A 17 2.63 3.96 -29.85
N PHE A 18 3.23 4.45 -28.77
CA PHE A 18 3.55 5.86 -28.61
C PHE A 18 4.50 6.35 -29.71
N LEU A 19 5.56 5.59 -30.01
CA LEU A 19 6.49 5.92 -31.11
C LEU A 19 5.81 5.90 -32.48
N LEU A 20 4.88 4.97 -32.72
CA LEU A 20 4.08 4.91 -33.94
C LEU A 20 3.09 6.09 -34.02
N PHE A 21 2.47 6.45 -32.90
CA PHE A 21 1.53 7.55 -32.78
C PHE A 21 2.18 8.90 -33.12
N LEU A 22 3.44 9.12 -32.75
CA LEU A 22 4.22 10.29 -33.15
C LEU A 22 4.45 10.38 -34.67
N ARG A 23 4.29 9.28 -35.40
CA ARG A 23 4.41 9.19 -36.86
C ARG A 23 3.04 9.05 -37.56
N ASP A 24 1.95 9.34 -36.84
CA ASP A 24 0.56 9.15 -37.27
C ASP A 24 0.26 7.72 -37.77
N ARG A 25 0.98 6.72 -37.22
CA ARG A 25 0.71 5.29 -37.38
C ARG A 25 0.20 4.72 -36.05
N GLY A 26 -0.19 3.45 -36.06
CA GLY A 26 -0.57 2.73 -34.86
C GLY A 26 -0.44 1.22 -35.04
N LEU A 27 -0.42 0.50 -33.94
CA LEU A 27 -0.54 -0.95 -33.92
C LEU A 27 -1.88 -1.40 -34.51
N PRO A 28 -1.99 -2.67 -34.93
CA PRO A 28 -3.28 -3.24 -35.30
C PRO A 28 -4.29 -3.03 -34.17
N ARG A 29 -5.48 -2.51 -34.51
CA ARG A 29 -6.50 -2.08 -33.53
C ARG A 29 -6.80 -3.14 -32.45
N VAL A 30 -6.87 -4.40 -32.85
CA VAL A 30 -7.13 -5.52 -31.91
C VAL A 30 -6.01 -5.64 -30.88
N ILE A 31 -4.74 -5.57 -31.31
CA ILE A 31 -3.59 -5.65 -30.42
C ILE A 31 -3.57 -4.44 -29.48
N PHE A 32 -3.79 -3.23 -30.01
CA PHE A 32 -3.80 -2.02 -29.20
C PHE A 32 -4.90 -2.06 -28.13
N HIS A 33 -6.13 -2.45 -28.47
CA HIS A 33 -7.21 -2.55 -27.49
C HIS A 33 -6.96 -3.60 -26.40
N ILE A 34 -6.29 -4.72 -26.72
CA ILE A 34 -5.90 -5.71 -25.71
C ILE A 34 -4.89 -5.09 -24.74
N VAL A 35 -3.86 -4.43 -25.26
CA VAL A 35 -2.82 -3.79 -24.45
C VAL A 35 -3.40 -2.65 -23.60
N GLU A 36 -4.26 -1.82 -24.18
CA GLU A 36 -5.00 -0.75 -23.52
C GLU A 36 -5.87 -1.30 -22.37
N PHE A 37 -6.65 -2.35 -22.62
CA PHE A 37 -7.49 -2.98 -21.60
C PHE A 37 -6.66 -3.55 -20.43
N ILE A 38 -5.55 -4.23 -20.74
CA ILE A 38 -4.64 -4.74 -19.70
C ILE A 38 -4.09 -3.58 -18.87
N SER A 39 -3.66 -2.50 -19.52
CA SER A 39 -2.95 -1.40 -18.85
C SER A 39 -3.86 -0.49 -18.03
N ILE A 40 -5.09 -0.25 -18.49
CA ILE A 40 -6.03 0.72 -17.88
C ILE A 40 -7.03 0.04 -16.95
N ILE A 41 -7.31 -1.25 -17.13
CA ILE A 41 -8.28 -2.00 -16.31
C ILE A 41 -7.59 -3.07 -15.47
N VAL A 42 -6.91 -4.03 -16.10
CA VAL A 42 -6.40 -5.20 -15.39
C VAL A 42 -5.31 -4.82 -14.38
N LEU A 43 -4.33 -4.01 -14.78
CA LEU A 43 -3.23 -3.61 -13.89
C LEU A 43 -3.72 -2.77 -12.71
N PRO A 44 -4.52 -1.69 -12.87
CA PRO A 44 -5.04 -0.94 -11.73
C PRO A 44 -5.90 -1.80 -10.79
N VAL A 45 -6.74 -2.69 -11.33
CA VAL A 45 -7.56 -3.59 -10.48
C VAL A 45 -6.68 -4.57 -9.69
N SER A 46 -5.64 -5.13 -10.31
CA SER A 46 -4.66 -5.98 -9.61
C SER A 46 -3.97 -5.20 -8.50
N PHE A 47 -3.46 -4.02 -8.80
CA PHE A 47 -2.81 -3.14 -7.82
C PHE A 47 -3.74 -2.80 -6.65
N LEU A 48 -4.98 -2.40 -6.93
CA LEU A 48 -5.96 -2.08 -5.89
C LEU A 48 -6.27 -3.30 -5.01
N LYS A 49 -6.32 -4.50 -5.59
CA LYS A 49 -6.50 -5.73 -4.83
C LYS A 49 -5.31 -6.03 -3.91
N ASP A 50 -4.10 -5.80 -4.40
CA ASP A 50 -2.88 -6.07 -3.65
C ASP A 50 -2.68 -5.08 -2.49
N ASP A 51 -3.08 -3.81 -2.66
CA ASP A 51 -3.06 -2.81 -1.59
C ASP A 51 -4.26 -2.92 -0.62
N LEU A 52 -5.36 -3.56 -1.03
CA LEU A 52 -6.57 -3.69 -0.21
C LEU A 52 -6.33 -4.57 1.03
N GLY A 53 -6.54 -4.00 2.22
CA GLY A 53 -6.42 -4.72 3.49
C GLY A 53 -4.99 -4.81 4.04
N GLU A 54 -3.98 -4.40 3.28
CA GLU A 54 -2.62 -4.24 3.82
C GLU A 54 -2.58 -3.10 4.86
N ILE A 55 -1.73 -3.23 5.88
CA ILE A 55 -1.58 -2.23 6.94
C ILE A 55 -0.14 -1.71 6.96
N ASN A 56 0.10 -0.59 7.63
CA ASN A 56 1.45 -0.08 7.82
C ASN A 56 2.21 -1.03 8.78
N GLN A 57 3.22 -1.72 8.26
CA GLN A 57 4.03 -2.66 9.05
C GLN A 57 5.51 -2.35 8.86
N CYS A 58 6.25 -2.25 9.97
CA CYS A 58 7.70 -2.04 9.90
C CYS A 58 8.44 -3.26 9.31
N CYS A 59 7.89 -4.45 9.53
CA CYS A 59 8.46 -5.72 9.10
C CYS A 59 7.46 -6.43 8.17
N GLY A 60 7.93 -6.84 6.98
CA GLY A 60 7.07 -7.46 5.96
C GLY A 60 6.54 -6.46 4.92
N ASN A 61 5.49 -6.84 4.19
CA ASN A 61 4.86 -5.94 3.22
C ASN A 61 4.06 -4.89 3.98
N THR A 62 4.25 -3.64 3.60
CA THR A 62 3.53 -2.50 4.13
C THR A 62 2.58 -1.96 3.07
N ALA A 63 1.47 -1.36 3.51
CA ALA A 63 0.52 -0.75 2.60
C ALA A 63 1.18 0.27 1.66
N PHE A 64 0.75 0.29 0.40
CA PHE A 64 1.19 1.28 -0.59
C PHE A 64 0.50 2.62 -0.35
N PHE A 65 -0.80 2.60 -0.02
CA PHE A 65 -1.52 3.77 0.47
C PHE A 65 -1.90 3.63 1.94
N SER A 66 -1.79 4.73 2.68
CA SER A 66 -2.12 4.76 4.10
C SER A 66 -3.53 4.18 4.36
N PRO A 67 -3.69 3.21 5.28
CA PRO A 67 -4.97 2.55 5.55
C PRO A 67 -6.13 3.50 5.81
N GLU A 68 -5.87 4.61 6.52
CA GLU A 68 -6.91 5.59 6.87
C GLU A 68 -7.38 6.42 5.65
N HIS A 69 -6.53 6.56 4.64
CA HIS A 69 -6.70 7.56 3.57
C HIS A 69 -6.81 6.96 2.16
N ARG A 70 -6.52 5.67 1.98
CA ARG A 70 -6.49 4.99 0.68
C ARG A 70 -7.79 5.06 -0.11
N ALA A 71 -8.93 5.11 0.58
CA ALA A 71 -10.25 5.21 -0.07
C ALA A 71 -10.34 6.42 -1.00
N SER A 72 -9.76 7.55 -0.61
CA SER A 72 -9.73 8.76 -1.43
C SER A 72 -8.98 8.54 -2.75
N LEU A 73 -7.82 7.86 -2.70
CA LEU A 73 -7.05 7.53 -3.91
C LEU A 73 -7.71 6.45 -4.75
N TYR A 74 -8.39 5.46 -4.14
CA TYR A 74 -9.14 4.46 -4.90
C TYR A 74 -10.26 5.08 -5.71
N VAL A 75 -11.03 6.00 -5.12
CA VAL A 75 -12.05 6.77 -5.84
C VAL A 75 -11.40 7.57 -6.96
N LEU A 76 -10.26 8.22 -6.71
CA LEU A 76 -9.56 8.98 -7.74
C LEU A 76 -9.08 8.11 -8.90
N ILE A 77 -8.51 6.93 -8.63
CA ILE A 77 -8.09 5.95 -9.64
C ILE A 77 -9.28 5.53 -10.48
N VAL A 78 -10.41 5.18 -9.86
CA VAL A 78 -11.64 4.78 -10.56
C VAL A 78 -12.19 5.90 -11.43
N LEU A 79 -12.17 7.15 -10.96
CA LEU A 79 -12.62 8.30 -11.76
C LEU A 79 -11.71 8.55 -12.96
N CYS A 80 -10.39 8.47 -12.78
CA CYS A 80 -9.40 8.63 -13.85
C CYS A 80 -9.50 7.53 -14.91
N THR A 81 -9.62 6.26 -14.49
CA THR A 81 -9.80 5.13 -15.42
C THR A 81 -11.15 5.21 -16.14
N SER A 82 -12.21 5.64 -15.45
CA SER A 82 -13.53 5.89 -16.06
C SER A 82 -13.48 7.00 -17.10
N ALA A 83 -12.77 8.11 -16.81
CA ALA A 83 -12.59 9.21 -17.77
C ALA A 83 -11.84 8.75 -19.02
N TYR A 84 -10.80 7.93 -18.84
CA TYR A 84 -10.09 7.29 -19.95
C TYR A 84 -11.04 6.42 -20.78
N ALA A 85 -11.78 5.50 -20.13
CA ALA A 85 -12.70 4.59 -20.81
C ALA A 85 -13.81 5.32 -21.57
N VAL A 86 -14.43 6.34 -20.96
CA VAL A 86 -15.42 7.21 -21.62
C VAL A 86 -14.82 7.86 -22.86
N GLY A 87 -13.59 8.37 -22.73
CA GLY A 87 -12.92 8.99 -23.86
C GLY A 87 -12.65 8.00 -25.01
N THR A 88 -12.27 6.75 -24.70
CA THR A 88 -12.00 5.71 -25.71
C THR A 88 -13.27 5.20 -26.37
N LEU A 89 -14.36 5.03 -25.61
CA LEU A 89 -15.61 4.43 -26.09
C LEU A 89 -16.52 5.41 -26.85
N ARG A 90 -16.47 6.70 -26.52
CA ARG A 90 -17.33 7.69 -27.16
C ARG A 90 -16.93 7.93 -28.62
N ARG A 91 -17.94 8.19 -29.46
CA ARG A 91 -17.74 8.55 -30.88
C ARG A 91 -17.88 10.05 -31.16
N ARG A 92 -18.42 10.80 -30.20
CA ARG A 92 -18.69 12.23 -30.29
C ARG A 92 -18.15 12.94 -29.06
N VAL A 93 -17.78 14.20 -29.24
CA VAL A 93 -17.38 15.08 -28.14
C VAL A 93 -18.53 15.23 -27.14
N LEU A 94 -18.20 15.32 -25.86
CA LEU A 94 -19.19 15.63 -24.83
C LEU A 94 -19.56 17.12 -24.88
N PRO A 95 -20.66 17.53 -24.23
CA PRO A 95 -20.91 18.95 -23.98
C PRO A 95 -19.71 19.62 -23.28
N PRO A 96 -19.54 20.95 -23.41
CA PRO A 96 -18.29 21.63 -23.03
C PRO A 96 -17.84 21.38 -21.57
N LEU A 97 -18.76 21.36 -20.61
CA LEU A 97 -18.41 21.18 -19.19
C LEU A 97 -17.93 19.74 -18.89
N PRO A 98 -18.68 18.67 -19.22
CA PRO A 98 -18.18 17.29 -19.09
C PRO A 98 -16.88 17.04 -19.87
N GLU A 99 -16.70 17.69 -21.02
CA GLU A 99 -15.47 17.55 -21.81
C GLU A 99 -14.27 18.20 -21.10
N VAL A 100 -14.44 19.36 -20.46
CA VAL A 100 -13.42 19.97 -19.60
C VAL A 100 -13.11 19.05 -18.41
N LEU A 101 -14.14 18.52 -17.73
CA LEU A 101 -13.96 17.62 -16.59
C LEU A 101 -13.19 16.34 -16.98
N LEU A 102 -13.50 15.76 -18.15
CA LEU A 102 -12.78 14.61 -18.68
C LEU A 102 -11.29 14.93 -18.90
N ASN A 103 -10.96 16.08 -19.50
CA ASN A 103 -9.55 16.48 -19.67
C ASN A 103 -8.86 16.72 -18.31
N CYS A 104 -9.54 17.31 -17.32
CA CYS A 104 -9.01 17.45 -15.97
C CYS A 104 -8.71 16.09 -15.33
N LEU A 105 -9.64 15.12 -15.40
CA LEU A 105 -9.42 13.78 -14.86
C LEU A 105 -8.29 13.03 -15.57
N LEU A 106 -8.11 13.23 -16.88
CA LEU A 106 -6.96 12.68 -17.59
C LEU A 106 -5.63 13.29 -17.10
N ILE A 107 -5.57 14.60 -16.88
CA ILE A 107 -4.38 15.28 -16.32
C ILE A 107 -4.11 14.79 -14.88
N VAL A 108 -5.15 14.68 -14.06
CA VAL A 108 -5.05 14.13 -12.71
C VAL A 108 -4.54 12.68 -12.76
N GLY A 109 -4.99 11.87 -13.71
CA GLY A 109 -4.47 10.51 -13.91
C GLY A 109 -2.97 10.47 -14.23
N ILE A 110 -2.47 11.42 -15.01
CA ILE A 110 -1.03 11.57 -15.30
C ILE A 110 -0.26 11.94 -14.02
N VAL A 111 -0.72 12.97 -13.30
CA VAL A 111 -0.07 13.44 -12.06
C VAL A 111 -0.09 12.34 -11.00
N LEU A 112 -1.20 11.63 -10.87
CA LEU A 112 -1.35 10.53 -9.93
C LEU A 112 -0.38 9.39 -10.23
N ASN A 113 -0.26 8.97 -11.50
CA ASN A 113 0.72 7.93 -11.86
C ASN A 113 2.16 8.39 -11.65
N MET A 114 2.46 9.67 -11.87
CA MET A 114 3.78 10.23 -11.54
C MET A 114 4.05 10.19 -10.03
N ALA A 115 3.06 10.59 -9.22
CA ALA A 115 3.17 10.52 -7.76
C ALA A 115 3.34 9.08 -7.27
N MET A 116 2.59 8.12 -7.83
CA MET A 116 2.74 6.69 -7.53
C MET A 116 4.12 6.16 -7.95
N ALA A 117 4.63 6.55 -9.12
CA ALA A 117 5.97 6.16 -9.57
C ALA A 117 7.09 6.66 -8.64
N VAL A 118 6.94 7.88 -8.11
CA VAL A 118 7.86 8.45 -7.11
C VAL A 118 7.67 7.83 -5.74
N HIS A 119 6.43 7.46 -5.39
CA HIS A 119 6.14 6.82 -4.12
C HIS A 119 6.69 5.40 -4.05
N GLN A 120 6.68 4.68 -5.15
CA GLN A 120 7.23 3.34 -5.23
C GLN A 120 8.76 3.39 -5.02
N LYS A 121 9.24 2.75 -3.96
CA LYS A 121 10.67 2.72 -3.61
C LYS A 121 11.38 1.53 -4.27
N ASP A 122 12.65 1.73 -4.63
CA ASP A 122 13.51 0.77 -5.35
C ASP A 122 14.08 -0.37 -4.47
N ASP A 123 13.27 -1.00 -3.62
CA ASP A 123 13.72 -2.25 -2.98
C ASP A 123 13.48 -3.41 -3.99
N ASP A 124 14.57 -3.84 -4.65
CA ASP A 124 14.70 -4.93 -5.63
C ASP A 124 13.61 -5.01 -6.72
N LEU A 125 12.70 -5.99 -6.63
CA LEU A 125 11.76 -6.34 -7.70
C LEU A 125 10.64 -5.31 -7.88
N ASP A 126 10.27 -4.61 -6.81
CA ASP A 126 9.20 -3.61 -6.82
C ASP A 126 9.63 -2.31 -7.50
N GLY A 127 10.92 -1.96 -7.47
CA GLY A 127 11.46 -0.83 -8.25
C GLY A 127 11.32 -1.04 -9.76
N ILE A 128 11.50 -2.28 -10.23
CA ILE A 128 11.32 -2.62 -11.65
C ILE A 128 9.83 -2.47 -12.06
N LEU A 129 8.89 -2.69 -11.13
CA LEU A 129 7.46 -2.46 -11.37
C LEU A 129 7.11 -0.96 -11.51
N SER A 130 7.93 -0.03 -11.02
CA SER A 130 7.73 1.41 -11.22
C SER A 130 7.71 1.79 -12.72
N ILE A 131 8.37 0.98 -13.57
CA ILE A 131 8.36 1.13 -15.02
C ILE A 131 6.93 1.09 -15.60
N PHE A 132 5.94 0.47 -14.93
CA PHE A 132 4.56 0.38 -15.43
C PHE A 132 3.79 1.70 -15.39
N HIS A 133 4.17 2.63 -14.52
CA HIS A 133 3.54 3.95 -14.50
C HIS A 133 3.85 4.74 -15.78
N ILE A 134 5.01 4.52 -16.40
CA ILE A 134 5.42 5.22 -17.63
C ILE A 134 4.48 4.91 -18.81
N PRO A 135 4.22 3.63 -19.19
CA PRO A 135 3.20 3.27 -20.17
C PRO A 135 1.82 3.88 -19.88
N ILE A 136 1.35 3.84 -18.64
CA ILE A 136 0.04 4.39 -18.28
C ILE A 136 0.03 5.91 -18.51
N ILE A 137 1.07 6.63 -18.08
CA ILE A 137 1.24 8.06 -18.36
C ILE A 137 1.19 8.33 -19.87
N LEU A 138 1.88 7.54 -20.69
CA LEU A 138 1.87 7.69 -22.14
C LEU A 138 0.48 7.44 -22.74
N LEU A 139 -0.26 6.44 -22.25
CA LEU A 139 -1.64 6.19 -22.67
C LEU A 139 -2.53 7.40 -22.38
N PHE A 140 -2.48 7.95 -21.17
CA PHE A 140 -3.26 9.14 -20.80
C PHE A 140 -2.86 10.38 -21.63
N LEU A 141 -1.57 10.55 -21.92
CA LEU A 141 -1.09 11.64 -22.77
C LEU A 141 -1.57 11.50 -24.22
N MET A 142 -1.44 10.31 -24.81
CA MET A 142 -2.00 10.03 -26.14
C MET A 142 -3.50 10.27 -26.15
N MET A 143 -4.19 9.94 -25.06
CA MET A 143 -5.62 10.13 -24.93
C MET A 143 -6.01 11.62 -24.90
N LEU A 144 -5.26 12.47 -24.20
CA LEU A 144 -5.43 13.93 -24.26
C LEU A 144 -5.26 14.46 -25.69
N VAL A 145 -4.24 13.99 -26.41
CA VAL A 145 -3.97 14.41 -27.80
C VAL A 145 -5.08 13.93 -28.74
N ARG A 146 -5.49 12.65 -28.66
CA ARG A 146 -6.61 12.09 -29.43
C ARG A 146 -7.90 12.85 -29.16
N ASN A 147 -8.16 13.18 -27.89
CA ASN A 147 -9.32 13.95 -27.51
C ASN A 147 -9.30 15.37 -28.10
N HIS A 148 -8.16 16.06 -28.04
CA HIS A 148 -8.03 17.38 -28.64
C HIS A 148 -8.24 17.35 -30.17
N ARG A 149 -7.68 16.36 -30.87
CA ARG A 149 -7.91 16.14 -32.31
C ARG A 149 -9.39 15.90 -32.62
N LEU A 150 -10.06 15.05 -31.83
CA LEU A 150 -11.50 14.80 -31.97
C LEU A 150 -12.34 16.07 -31.75
N PHE A 151 -11.96 16.87 -30.75
CA PHE A 151 -12.62 18.12 -30.45
C PHE A 151 -12.53 19.11 -31.61
N LEU A 152 -11.34 19.33 -32.16
CA LEU A 152 -11.16 20.22 -33.32
C LEU A 152 -11.91 19.72 -34.56
N ALA A 153 -12.00 18.40 -34.78
CA ALA A 153 -12.72 17.83 -35.91
C ALA A 153 -14.25 18.00 -35.83
N GLN A 154 -14.82 18.18 -34.63
CA GLN A 154 -16.27 18.30 -34.41
C GLN A 154 -16.70 19.71 -33.96
N ALA A 155 -15.73 20.57 -33.67
CA ALA A 155 -15.88 21.91 -33.12
C ALA A 155 -16.81 22.84 -33.90
N GLU A 156 -16.85 22.71 -35.23
CA GLU A 156 -17.63 23.59 -36.11
C GLU A 156 -19.15 23.51 -35.87
N THR A 157 -19.63 22.44 -35.21
CA THR A 157 -21.07 22.17 -35.10
C THR A 157 -21.74 22.66 -33.80
N HIS A 158 -20.98 23.09 -32.79
CA HIS A 158 -21.55 23.41 -31.46
C HIS A 158 -21.02 24.73 -30.90
N ARG A 159 -21.86 25.77 -30.85
CA ARG A 159 -21.61 27.00 -30.05
C ARG A 159 -22.29 26.86 -28.69
N GLY A 160 -21.58 27.20 -27.61
CA GLY A 160 -22.09 27.12 -26.23
C GLY A 160 -23.38 27.93 -26.04
N ARG A 161 -24.36 27.38 -25.32
CA ARG A 161 -25.70 27.97 -25.15
C ARG A 161 -25.71 29.06 -24.08
N ASN A 162 -24.91 28.86 -23.03
CA ASN A 162 -24.82 29.76 -21.87
C ASN A 162 -23.38 30.25 -21.65
N MET A 163 -23.20 31.28 -20.82
CA MET A 163 -21.88 31.88 -20.56
C MET A 163 -20.83 30.86 -20.10
N LEU A 164 -21.19 29.95 -19.19
CA LEU A 164 -20.26 28.93 -18.68
C LEU A 164 -19.85 27.95 -19.78
N GLU A 165 -20.82 27.45 -20.57
CA GLU A 165 -20.52 26.59 -21.73
C GLU A 165 -19.65 27.31 -22.76
N HIS A 166 -19.89 28.59 -22.98
CA HIS A 166 -19.09 29.41 -23.88
C HIS A 166 -17.65 29.54 -23.39
N ARG A 167 -17.42 29.77 -22.09
CA ARG A 167 -16.08 29.80 -21.49
C ARG A 167 -15.37 28.44 -21.57
N CYS A 168 -16.07 27.34 -21.27
CA CYS A 168 -15.53 25.98 -21.43
C CYS A 168 -15.16 25.71 -22.88
N TRP A 169 -15.99 26.13 -23.83
CA TRP A 169 -15.73 25.97 -25.26
C TRP A 169 -14.52 26.78 -25.72
N GLN A 170 -14.37 28.03 -25.25
CA GLN A 170 -13.18 28.87 -25.49
C GLN A 170 -11.91 28.20 -24.96
N LEU A 171 -11.95 27.66 -23.73
CA LEU A 171 -10.84 26.92 -23.14
C LEU A 171 -10.45 25.71 -23.97
N LEU A 172 -11.44 24.92 -24.42
CA LEU A 172 -11.20 23.72 -25.22
C LEU A 172 -10.65 24.01 -26.62
N HIS A 173 -10.99 25.18 -27.18
CA HIS A 173 -10.48 25.71 -28.46
C HIS A 173 -9.12 26.38 -28.37
N ALA A 174 -8.64 26.72 -27.18
CA ALA A 174 -7.36 27.36 -27.01
C ALA A 174 -6.22 26.48 -27.54
N SER A 175 -5.12 27.11 -27.95
CA SER A 175 -3.92 26.39 -28.37
C SER A 175 -3.45 25.46 -27.23
N PRO A 176 -2.83 24.30 -27.54
CA PRO A 176 -2.33 23.36 -26.54
C PRO A 176 -1.52 24.02 -25.41
N TRP A 177 -0.67 25.00 -25.76
CA TRP A 177 0.19 25.75 -24.84
C TRP A 177 -0.58 26.61 -23.83
N ALA A 178 -1.77 27.09 -24.17
CA ALA A 178 -2.63 27.83 -23.22
C ALA A 178 -3.62 26.89 -22.52
N LYS A 179 -4.17 25.92 -23.25
CA LYS A 179 -5.20 24.99 -22.80
C LYS A 179 -4.72 24.13 -21.62
N TYR A 180 -3.60 23.43 -21.76
CA TYR A 180 -3.19 22.45 -20.75
C TYR A 180 -2.72 23.06 -19.43
N PRO A 181 -1.97 24.18 -19.41
CA PRO A 181 -1.68 24.88 -18.15
C PRO A 181 -2.94 25.38 -17.44
N LEU A 182 -3.91 25.92 -18.19
CA LEU A 182 -5.17 26.38 -17.59
C LEU A 182 -6.01 25.22 -17.06
N LEU A 183 -6.05 24.08 -17.77
CA LEU A 183 -6.69 22.86 -17.26
C LEU A 183 -5.99 22.30 -16.02
N LEU A 184 -4.66 22.40 -15.93
CA LEU A 184 -3.90 21.99 -14.75
C LEU A 184 -4.30 22.84 -13.54
N VAL A 185 -4.42 24.16 -13.69
CA VAL A 185 -4.93 25.04 -12.64
C VAL A 185 -6.37 24.66 -12.26
N LEU A 186 -7.21 24.33 -13.25
CA LEU A 186 -8.59 23.89 -13.01
C LEU A 186 -8.70 22.52 -12.31
N CYS A 187 -7.64 21.71 -12.30
CA CYS A 187 -7.63 20.47 -11.52
C CYS A 187 -7.74 20.75 -10.02
N VAL A 188 -7.23 21.88 -9.52
CA VAL A 188 -7.29 22.24 -8.09
C VAL A 188 -8.73 22.36 -7.58
N PRO A 189 -9.62 23.20 -8.15
CA PRO A 189 -11.01 23.26 -7.70
C PRO A 189 -11.78 21.95 -7.94
N VAL A 190 -11.46 21.19 -9.00
CA VAL A 190 -12.07 19.86 -9.23
C VAL A 190 -11.73 18.89 -8.09
N LEU A 191 -10.44 18.82 -7.72
CA LEU A 191 -9.99 17.99 -6.59
C LEU A 191 -10.54 18.51 -5.26
N ALA A 192 -10.68 19.83 -5.08
CA ALA A 192 -11.28 20.40 -3.88
C ALA A 192 -12.77 20.02 -3.72
N VAL A 193 -13.55 20.04 -4.81
CA VAL A 193 -14.94 19.56 -4.80
C VAL A 193 -15.00 18.07 -4.49
N LEU A 194 -14.11 17.27 -5.08
CA LEU A 194 -14.04 15.84 -4.80
C LEU A 194 -13.66 15.56 -3.33
N ALA A 195 -12.66 16.25 -2.78
CA ALA A 195 -12.29 16.17 -1.38
C ALA A 195 -13.48 16.59 -0.48
N GLY A 196 -14.20 17.64 -0.86
CA GLY A 196 -15.44 18.08 -0.21
C GLY A 196 -16.49 16.98 -0.12
N LEU A 197 -16.74 16.28 -1.22
CA LEU A 197 -17.67 15.16 -1.26
C LEU A 197 -17.18 13.98 -0.41
N LEU A 198 -15.90 13.64 -0.49
CA LEU A 198 -15.31 12.55 0.31
C LEU A 198 -15.34 12.85 1.82
N MET A 199 -15.24 14.13 2.22
CA MET A 199 -15.42 14.53 3.61
C MET A 199 -16.82 14.20 4.14
N LEU A 200 -17.86 14.28 3.29
CA LEU A 200 -19.22 13.85 3.68
C LEU A 200 -19.30 12.34 3.96
N PHE A 201 -18.36 11.56 3.42
CA PHE A 201 -18.21 10.12 3.68
C PHE A 201 -17.15 9.82 4.76
N GLY A 202 -16.72 10.83 5.52
CA GLY A 202 -15.81 10.66 6.67
C GLY A 202 -14.32 10.69 6.34
N GLN A 203 -13.92 11.08 5.12
CA GLN A 203 -12.50 11.30 4.80
C GLN A 203 -12.00 12.67 5.31
N LYS A 204 -10.69 12.82 5.49
CA LYS A 204 -10.05 14.11 5.86
C LYS A 204 -9.79 14.96 4.59
N PRO A 205 -9.77 16.30 4.65
CA PRO A 205 -9.55 17.17 3.48
C PRO A 205 -8.16 16.97 2.82
N ASP A 206 -7.17 16.56 3.60
CA ASP A 206 -5.79 16.29 3.19
C ASP A 206 -5.53 14.81 2.86
N SER A 207 -6.57 13.98 2.75
CA SER A 207 -6.45 12.53 2.52
C SER A 207 -5.68 12.18 1.24
N PHE A 208 -5.75 13.00 0.18
CA PHE A 208 -4.97 12.76 -1.04
C PHE A 208 -3.46 12.82 -0.81
N ILE A 209 -3.00 13.64 0.14
CA ILE A 209 -1.58 13.77 0.48
C ILE A 209 -1.21 12.72 1.53
N ARG A 210 -2.01 12.62 2.60
CA ARG A 210 -1.80 11.66 3.69
C ARG A 210 -1.82 10.21 3.25
N ALA A 211 -2.54 9.87 2.19
CA ALA A 211 -2.50 8.55 1.61
C ALA A 211 -1.10 8.12 1.14
N PHE A 212 -0.23 9.08 0.77
CA PHE A 212 1.17 8.83 0.46
C PHE A 212 2.11 9.08 1.64
N THR A 213 1.84 10.09 2.48
CA THR A 213 2.81 10.45 3.55
C THR A 213 2.68 9.60 4.80
N ASP A 214 1.45 9.18 5.15
CA ASP A 214 1.15 8.41 6.35
C ASP A 214 1.34 6.90 6.07
N THR A 215 2.45 6.55 5.41
CA THR A 215 2.88 5.19 5.07
C THR A 215 4.30 4.94 5.58
N TYR A 216 4.75 3.68 5.53
CA TYR A 216 6.11 3.28 5.87
C TYR A 216 6.89 2.86 4.63
N ARG A 217 8.19 3.15 4.63
CA ARG A 217 9.23 2.66 3.71
C ARG A 217 8.99 2.93 2.22
N HIS A 218 8.15 3.88 1.87
CA HIS A 218 7.95 4.34 0.49
C HIS A 218 8.67 5.68 0.23
N GLY A 219 8.78 6.08 -1.03
CA GLY A 219 9.52 7.27 -1.44
C GLY A 219 8.98 8.59 -0.88
N LEU A 220 7.68 8.66 -0.57
CA LEU A 220 7.04 9.86 0.02
C LEU A 220 6.65 9.67 1.49
N SER A 221 7.02 8.55 2.12
CA SER A 221 6.68 8.23 3.50
C SER A 221 7.30 9.23 4.48
N GLN A 222 6.53 9.62 5.50
CA GLN A 222 6.98 10.47 6.61
C GLN A 222 7.08 9.69 7.93
N LEU A 223 6.45 8.52 8.01
CA LEU A 223 6.37 7.73 9.23
C LEU A 223 7.48 6.67 9.36
N ASP A 224 8.50 6.69 8.50
CA ASP A 224 9.66 5.76 8.55
C ASP A 224 10.38 5.77 9.92
N HIS A 225 10.34 6.92 10.61
CA HIS A 225 10.90 7.08 11.94
C HIS A 225 10.22 6.21 13.00
N GLU A 226 8.95 5.84 12.82
CA GLU A 226 8.24 4.91 13.72
C GLU A 226 8.82 3.49 13.65
N CYS A 227 9.49 3.17 12.55
CA CYS A 227 10.19 1.90 12.35
C CYS A 227 11.70 1.99 12.69
N ALA A 228 12.20 3.16 13.11
CA ALA A 228 13.61 3.32 13.44
C ALA A 228 13.99 2.47 14.67
N GLY A 229 14.98 1.60 14.51
CA GLY A 229 15.45 0.71 15.58
C GLY A 229 14.55 -0.51 15.83
N VAL A 230 13.52 -0.73 15.01
CA VAL A 230 12.77 -1.98 15.01
C VAL A 230 13.60 -3.05 14.28
N VAL A 231 14.01 -4.09 15.02
CA VAL A 231 14.78 -5.18 14.43
C VAL A 231 13.83 -6.20 13.82
N CYS A 232 13.73 -6.18 12.49
CA CYS A 232 12.97 -7.14 11.71
C CYS A 232 13.75 -8.45 11.50
N GLY A 233 14.08 -9.13 12.60
CA GLY A 233 14.93 -10.32 12.55
C GLY A 233 15.54 -10.70 13.91
N GLY A 234 16.22 -11.85 13.98
CA GLY A 234 16.87 -12.35 15.20
C GLY A 234 16.33 -13.71 15.63
N HIS A 235 15.36 -13.75 16.55
CA HIS A 235 14.82 -15.01 17.08
C HIS A 235 13.60 -15.50 16.30
N TYR A 236 13.52 -16.81 16.01
CA TYR A 236 12.51 -17.34 15.08
C TYR A 236 11.06 -16.95 15.44
N LEU A 237 10.66 -17.00 16.72
CA LEU A 237 9.33 -16.52 17.16
C LEU A 237 9.10 -15.02 16.96
N CYS A 238 10.14 -14.19 17.13
CA CYS A 238 10.06 -12.75 16.88
C CYS A 238 9.89 -12.49 15.38
N THR A 239 10.56 -13.25 14.51
CA THR A 239 10.35 -13.25 13.05
C THR A 239 8.92 -13.59 12.68
N VAL A 240 8.37 -14.64 13.29
CA VAL A 240 7.04 -15.12 12.99
C VAL A 240 6.01 -14.07 13.39
N ALA A 241 6.16 -13.47 14.58
CA ALA A 241 5.34 -12.37 15.04
C ALA A 241 5.47 -11.11 14.16
N ALA A 242 6.66 -10.86 13.61
CA ALA A 242 6.95 -9.67 12.80
C ALA A 242 6.58 -9.81 11.31
N ARG A 243 6.56 -11.03 10.74
CA ARG A 243 6.44 -11.24 9.28
C ARG A 243 5.21 -12.02 8.82
N GLY A 244 4.56 -12.79 9.69
CA GLY A 244 3.33 -13.48 9.29
C GLY A 244 2.20 -12.52 8.97
N HIS A 245 1.15 -13.00 8.30
CA HIS A 245 -0.01 -12.17 8.00
C HIS A 245 -0.65 -11.70 9.31
N ALA A 246 -0.96 -10.41 9.40
CA ALA A 246 -1.55 -9.83 10.61
C ALA A 246 -2.87 -10.50 11.04
N SER A 247 -3.61 -11.09 10.09
CA SER A 247 -4.82 -11.89 10.32
C SER A 247 -4.56 -13.25 10.97
N VAL A 248 -3.32 -13.76 10.94
CA VAL A 248 -2.94 -15.06 11.48
C VAL A 248 -2.10 -14.90 12.74
N VAL A 249 -1.05 -14.07 12.69
CA VAL A 249 -0.06 -13.98 13.78
C VAL A 249 -0.39 -12.92 14.83
N HIS A 250 -1.38 -12.05 14.55
CA HIS A 250 -1.95 -11.05 15.45
C HIS A 250 -0.89 -10.31 16.30
N PRO A 251 -0.08 -9.43 15.67
CA PRO A 251 0.86 -8.60 16.43
C PRO A 251 0.10 -7.69 17.40
N GLU A 252 0.50 -7.67 18.68
CA GLU A 252 -0.21 -6.93 19.73
C GLU A 252 0.45 -5.59 20.05
N ARG A 253 1.78 -5.57 20.23
CA ARG A 253 2.51 -4.36 20.63
C ARG A 253 4.01 -4.45 20.34
N LEU A 254 4.71 -3.32 20.48
CA LEU A 254 6.18 -3.29 20.56
C LEU A 254 6.67 -3.68 21.95
N GLY A 255 7.86 -4.30 22.01
CA GLY A 255 8.57 -4.63 23.24
C GLY A 255 10.07 -4.45 23.09
N VAL A 256 10.83 -4.67 24.17
CA VAL A 256 12.29 -4.51 24.22
C VAL A 256 12.96 -5.82 24.63
N ARG A 257 13.91 -6.30 23.82
CA ARG A 257 14.74 -7.47 24.09
C ARG A 257 16.19 -7.14 23.82
N GLY A 258 17.08 -7.34 24.80
CA GLY A 258 18.52 -7.08 24.62
C GLY A 258 18.87 -5.61 24.31
N GLY A 259 17.97 -4.67 24.58
CA GLY A 259 18.12 -3.26 24.22
C GLY A 259 17.53 -2.88 22.86
N GLU A 260 17.02 -3.85 22.10
CA GLU A 260 16.43 -3.65 20.77
C GLU A 260 14.90 -3.72 20.80
N THR A 261 14.24 -2.94 19.94
CA THR A 261 12.78 -2.92 19.80
C THR A 261 12.32 -4.08 18.92
N ILE A 262 11.39 -4.89 19.42
CA ILE A 262 10.83 -6.07 18.75
C ILE A 262 9.30 -5.99 18.66
N ILE A 263 8.72 -6.64 17.65
CA ILE A 263 7.27 -6.84 17.55
C ILE A 263 6.87 -8.04 18.42
N CYS A 264 5.88 -7.86 19.29
CA CYS A 264 5.37 -8.88 20.17
C CYS A 264 3.94 -9.29 19.80
N ASN A 265 3.69 -10.60 19.74
CA ASN A 265 2.36 -11.18 19.73
C ASN A 265 2.14 -12.03 20.99
N ARG A 266 0.89 -12.41 21.27
CA ARG A 266 0.53 -13.20 22.46
C ARG A 266 1.36 -14.48 22.59
N GLN A 267 1.60 -15.18 21.49
CA GLN A 267 2.36 -16.44 21.48
C GLN A 267 3.78 -16.25 22.02
N LEU A 268 4.48 -15.19 21.60
CA LEU A 268 5.80 -14.84 22.11
C LEU A 268 5.77 -14.50 23.61
N LEU A 269 4.78 -13.71 24.05
CA LEU A 269 4.65 -13.32 25.45
C LEU A 269 4.39 -14.54 26.36
N VAL A 270 3.50 -15.45 25.93
CA VAL A 270 3.18 -16.70 26.63
C VAL A 270 4.40 -17.61 26.73
N ALA A 271 5.13 -17.81 25.63
CA ALA A 271 6.32 -18.66 25.61
C ALA A 271 7.39 -18.14 26.60
N ASN A 272 7.62 -16.83 26.61
CA ASN A 272 8.59 -16.22 27.51
C ASN A 272 8.14 -16.27 28.98
N ALA A 273 6.85 -16.06 29.26
CA ALA A 273 6.29 -16.17 30.60
C ALA A 273 6.39 -17.60 31.14
N PHE A 274 6.14 -18.60 30.30
CA PHE A 274 6.32 -20.01 30.64
C PHE A 274 7.78 -20.32 30.95
N GLU A 275 8.71 -19.86 30.11
CA GLU A 275 10.14 -20.03 30.32
C GLU A 275 10.59 -19.46 31.68
N GLU A 276 10.16 -18.24 32.00
CA GLU A 276 10.46 -17.58 33.29
C GLU A 276 9.89 -18.37 34.48
N LEU A 277 8.67 -18.91 34.37
CA LEU A 277 8.07 -19.73 35.42
C LEU A 277 8.87 -21.02 35.66
N VAL A 278 9.31 -21.68 34.59
CA VAL A 278 10.13 -22.90 34.67
C VAL A 278 11.51 -22.58 35.24
N GLU A 279 12.12 -21.45 34.89
CA GLU A 279 13.37 -20.99 35.46
C GLU A 279 13.27 -20.79 36.98
N GLN A 280 12.21 -20.12 37.44
CA GLN A 280 11.96 -19.83 38.85
C GLN A 280 11.68 -21.09 39.68
N ARG A 281 10.91 -22.04 39.16
CA ARG A 281 10.50 -23.26 39.89
C ARG A 281 11.49 -24.41 39.75
N PHE A 282 12.11 -24.56 38.59
CA PHE A 282 12.94 -25.71 38.23
C PHE A 282 14.19 -25.31 37.42
N PRO A 283 15.17 -24.62 38.04
CA PRO A 283 16.32 -24.04 37.33
C PRO A 283 17.20 -25.07 36.61
N ARG A 284 17.27 -26.31 37.14
CA ARG A 284 18.01 -27.41 36.48
C ARG A 284 17.32 -27.89 35.22
N LEU A 285 15.99 -28.00 35.24
CA LEU A 285 15.17 -28.39 34.09
C LEU A 285 15.18 -27.27 33.04
N HIS A 286 15.08 -26.02 33.47
CA HIS A 286 15.16 -24.85 32.60
C HIS A 286 16.45 -24.86 31.76
N ARG A 287 17.62 -25.11 32.35
CA ARG A 287 18.89 -25.19 31.58
C ARG A 287 18.89 -26.27 30.50
N VAL A 288 18.24 -27.41 30.75
CA VAL A 288 18.14 -28.50 29.76
C VAL A 288 17.20 -28.11 28.63
N ILE A 289 16.03 -27.57 28.97
CA ILE A 289 15.05 -27.07 27.99
C ILE A 289 15.69 -25.97 27.13
N ARG A 290 16.35 -25.00 27.77
CA ARG A 290 17.03 -23.88 27.11
C ARG A 290 18.09 -24.37 26.14
N ARG A 291 18.95 -25.32 26.54
CA ARG A 291 19.98 -25.88 25.65
C ARG A 291 19.39 -26.61 24.43
N ASN A 292 18.27 -27.33 24.61
CA ASN A 292 17.61 -28.00 23.50
C ASN A 292 16.89 -27.01 22.58
N TYR A 293 16.26 -26.00 23.18
CA TYR A 293 15.58 -24.91 22.50
C TYR A 293 16.56 -24.06 21.67
N ASP A 294 17.70 -23.67 22.23
CA ASP A 294 18.75 -22.92 21.53
C ASP A 294 19.30 -23.73 20.34
N ARG A 295 19.48 -25.05 20.49
CA ARG A 295 19.90 -25.95 19.38
C ARG A 295 18.86 -26.00 18.25
N VAL A 296 17.57 -26.03 18.58
CA VAL A 296 16.49 -25.95 17.57
C VAL A 296 16.47 -24.56 16.95
N GLY A 297 16.64 -23.51 17.76
CA GLY A 297 16.75 -22.12 17.34
C GLY A 297 17.84 -21.92 16.29
N GLU A 298 19.07 -22.40 16.55
CA GLU A 298 20.21 -22.33 15.62
C GLU A 298 19.97 -23.10 14.30
N GLN A 299 19.16 -24.17 14.32
CA GLN A 299 18.80 -24.91 13.10
C GLN A 299 17.74 -24.18 12.27
N VAL A 300 16.82 -23.48 12.94
CA VAL A 300 15.81 -22.62 12.31
C VAL A 300 16.46 -21.33 11.80
N GLU A 301 17.43 -20.76 12.53
CA GLU A 301 18.23 -19.59 12.14
C GLU A 301 19.03 -19.83 10.85
N ARG A 302 19.52 -21.05 10.63
CA ARG A 302 20.14 -21.43 9.34
C ARG A 302 19.19 -21.36 8.14
N HIS A 303 17.89 -21.39 8.39
CA HIS A 303 16.84 -21.33 7.37
C HIS A 303 15.96 -20.08 7.52
N TYR A 304 16.50 -19.02 8.13
CA TYR A 304 15.75 -17.79 8.40
C TYR A 304 15.14 -17.18 7.14
N GLN A 305 15.85 -17.30 6.01
CA GLN A 305 15.40 -16.87 4.69
C GLN A 305 14.07 -17.51 4.26
N LEU A 306 13.73 -18.70 4.76
CA LEU A 306 12.43 -19.32 4.51
C LEU A 306 11.32 -18.64 5.31
N LEU A 307 11.62 -18.13 6.51
CA LEU A 307 10.70 -17.36 7.35
C LEU A 307 10.49 -15.92 6.85
N ASP A 308 11.22 -15.47 5.83
CA ASP A 308 10.94 -14.21 5.11
C ASP A 308 9.63 -14.28 4.34
N HIS A 309 9.22 -15.48 3.91
CA HIS A 309 7.95 -15.66 3.23
C HIS A 309 6.77 -15.71 4.23
N LYS A 310 5.82 -14.78 4.09
CA LYS A 310 4.64 -14.65 4.98
C LYS A 310 3.94 -15.99 5.26
N TRP A 311 3.77 -16.84 4.23
CA TRP A 311 3.10 -18.14 4.36
C TRP A 311 3.87 -19.16 5.22
N VAL A 312 5.20 -19.11 5.22
CA VAL A 312 6.04 -19.97 6.07
C VAL A 312 5.95 -19.52 7.51
N SER A 313 5.98 -18.20 7.75
CA SER A 313 5.77 -17.63 9.08
C SER A 313 4.41 -18.04 9.65
N ASP A 314 3.35 -17.97 8.85
CA ASP A 314 2.00 -18.41 9.25
C ASP A 314 1.95 -19.90 9.58
N LEU A 315 2.57 -20.75 8.75
CA LEU A 315 2.63 -22.19 8.99
C LEU A 315 3.32 -22.50 10.32
N VAL A 316 4.45 -21.83 10.58
CA VAL A 316 5.19 -21.99 11.85
C VAL A 316 4.37 -21.48 13.02
N HIS A 317 3.66 -20.36 12.87
CA HIS A 317 2.75 -19.84 13.91
C HIS A 317 1.66 -20.85 14.27
N VAL A 318 1.00 -21.43 13.27
CA VAL A 318 -0.04 -22.45 13.43
C VAL A 318 0.54 -23.72 14.03
N ALA A 319 1.70 -24.18 13.58
CA ALA A 319 2.38 -25.36 14.13
C ALA A 319 2.75 -25.19 15.61
N MET A 320 3.00 -23.97 16.06
CA MET A 320 3.32 -23.64 17.46
C MET A 320 2.08 -23.50 18.36
N LYS A 321 0.85 -23.42 17.81
CA LYS A 321 -0.38 -23.28 18.62
C LYS A 321 -0.61 -24.38 19.66
N PRO A 322 -0.40 -25.68 19.36
CA PRO A 322 -0.52 -26.73 20.38
C PRO A 322 0.42 -26.51 21.57
N LEU A 323 1.62 -26.00 21.29
CA LEU A 323 2.61 -25.71 22.33
C LEU A 323 2.23 -24.46 23.13
N GLU A 324 1.70 -23.42 22.48
CA GLU A 324 1.13 -22.25 23.15
C GLU A 324 0.03 -22.65 24.14
N TRP A 325 -0.90 -23.53 23.74
CA TRP A 325 -1.95 -24.02 24.65
C TRP A 325 -1.38 -24.79 25.84
N PHE A 326 -0.35 -25.61 25.62
CA PHE A 326 0.34 -26.28 26.71
C PHE A 326 1.00 -25.27 27.67
N PHE A 327 1.67 -24.24 27.15
CA PHE A 327 2.28 -23.19 27.97
C PHE A 327 1.23 -22.41 28.79
N VAL A 328 0.12 -22.03 28.17
CA VAL A 328 -1.01 -21.39 28.86
C VAL A 328 -1.55 -22.30 29.96
N LEU A 329 -1.77 -23.59 29.68
CA LEU A 329 -2.25 -24.56 30.66
C LEU A 329 -1.33 -24.62 31.88
N VAL A 330 -0.02 -24.69 31.66
CA VAL A 330 0.98 -24.71 32.75
C VAL A 330 0.96 -23.40 33.53
N LEU A 331 0.95 -22.24 32.85
CA LEU A 331 0.90 -20.93 33.50
C LEU A 331 -0.34 -20.78 34.39
N TYR A 332 -1.52 -21.15 33.87
CA TYR A 332 -2.78 -21.07 34.62
C TYR A 332 -2.90 -22.10 35.76
N THR A 333 -2.12 -23.18 35.71
CA THR A 333 -2.11 -24.20 36.78
C THR A 333 -1.13 -23.85 37.90
N PHE A 334 0.02 -23.24 37.57
CA PHE A 334 1.15 -23.11 38.50
C PHE A 334 1.53 -21.66 38.88
N ASP A 335 0.96 -20.66 38.21
CA ASP A 335 1.11 -19.24 38.55
C ASP A 335 -0.18 -18.67 39.17
N ARG A 336 -0.04 -17.77 40.15
CA ARG A 336 -1.19 -17.13 40.83
C ARG A 336 -1.83 -16.03 39.98
N HIS A 337 -1.05 -15.37 39.13
CA HIS A 337 -1.48 -14.26 38.27
C HIS A 337 -0.91 -14.43 36.85
N PRO A 338 -1.34 -15.46 36.09
CA PRO A 338 -0.76 -15.82 34.80
C PRO A 338 -0.82 -14.68 33.77
N GLU A 339 -1.98 -14.02 33.63
CA GLU A 339 -2.13 -12.91 32.68
C GLU A 339 -1.27 -11.70 33.03
N ARG A 340 -1.06 -11.42 34.32
CA ARG A 340 -0.15 -10.33 34.74
C ARG A 340 1.28 -10.66 34.36
N ARG A 341 1.72 -11.92 34.54
CA ARG A 341 3.06 -12.35 34.13
C ARG A 341 3.24 -12.26 32.61
N ILE A 342 2.24 -12.64 31.82
CA ILE A 342 2.29 -12.53 30.35
C ILE A 342 2.38 -11.06 29.93
N ALA A 343 1.54 -10.19 30.53
CA ALA A 343 1.45 -8.78 30.16
C ALA A 343 2.72 -7.97 30.45
N VAL A 344 3.57 -8.40 31.39
CA VAL A 344 4.84 -7.69 31.70
C VAL A 344 6.02 -8.10 30.81
N GLN A 345 5.88 -9.18 30.03
CA GLN A 345 6.98 -9.67 29.19
C GLN A 345 7.35 -8.65 28.12
N TYR A 346 8.65 -8.44 27.93
CA TYR A 346 9.24 -7.49 26.97
C TYR A 346 8.83 -6.02 27.14
N LEU A 347 8.22 -5.62 28.26
CA LEU A 347 8.07 -4.20 28.57
C LEU A 347 9.42 -3.54 28.81
N SER A 348 9.57 -2.28 28.39
CA SER A 348 10.72 -1.45 28.71
C SER A 348 10.80 -1.19 30.22
N VAL A 349 11.99 -0.84 30.71
CA VAL A 349 12.22 -0.53 32.14
C VAL A 349 11.31 0.59 32.62
N ASN A 350 11.06 1.60 31.76
CA ASN A 350 10.21 2.75 32.08
C ASN A 350 8.73 2.33 32.19
N GLU A 351 8.24 1.51 31.27
CA GLU A 351 6.85 1.01 31.32
C GLU A 351 6.60 0.11 32.52
N ARG A 352 7.57 -0.76 32.87
CA ARG A 352 7.47 -1.60 34.07
C ARG A 352 7.40 -0.76 35.34
N ARG A 353 8.18 0.32 35.43
CA ARG A 353 8.13 1.28 36.56
C ARG A 353 6.78 1.98 36.63
N CYS A 354 6.30 2.52 35.51
CA CYS A 354 4.99 3.17 35.45
C CYS A 354 3.85 2.24 35.91
N ILE A 355 3.84 0.99 35.45
CA ILE A 355 2.83 0.00 35.86
C ILE A 355 2.98 -0.37 37.35
N ALA A 356 4.21 -0.48 37.86
CA ALA A 356 4.44 -0.74 39.28
C ALA A 356 3.93 0.42 40.15
N ASP A 357 4.18 1.66 39.73
CA ASP A 357 3.72 2.87 40.43
C ASP A 357 2.19 2.98 40.40
N GLN A 358 1.55 2.69 39.27
CA GLN A 358 0.08 2.67 39.15
C GLN A 358 -0.57 1.58 40.01
N LEU A 359 0.07 0.42 40.16
CA LEU A 359 -0.44 -0.67 41.00
C LEU A 359 -0.19 -0.42 42.49
N ALA A 360 0.84 0.35 42.85
CA ALA A 360 1.08 0.80 44.23
C ALA A 360 0.11 1.89 44.68
N GLN A 361 -0.53 2.60 43.73
CA GLN A 361 -1.49 3.68 43.99
C GLN A 361 -2.96 3.25 43.96
N ARG A 362 -3.27 1.99 43.63
CA ARG A 362 -4.63 1.45 43.75
C ARG A 362 -4.82 0.89 45.17
N PRO A 363 -5.82 1.40 45.93
CA PRO A 363 -6.05 1.00 47.32
C PRO A 363 -6.44 -0.47 47.48
#